data_AF-A0A7X6MF15-F1
#
_entry.id   AF-A0A7X6MF15-F1
#
_cell.length_a   1.000
_cell.length_b   1.000
_cell.length_c   1.000
_cell.angle_alpha   90.00
_cell.angle_beta   90.00
_cell.angle_gamma   90.00
#
_symmetry.space_group_name_H-M   'P 1'
#
loop_
_entity.id
_entity.type
_entity.pdbx_description
1 polymer ?
#
loop_
_entity_poly.entity_id
_entity_poly.type
_entity_poly.pdbx_seq_one_letter_code
_entity_poly.pdbx_strand_id
1 'polypeptide(L)'
;MPATTIIFLLVALPAFLLFSWVHRGSVRRLVRIEGGTVDAMLLAESRQQENEIREEAIREKLAAVRECERRVYGKVTGKGARRPSELAVMDLDESTEAVARLAERVEAIDLRTEERREEFQRTFDARREELLAVVRRGKTRDRIFAVTAWVGETWVLVLTVYVLYTFFA
;
A
#
# COMPACT_ATOMS: atom_id res chain seq x y z
N MET A 1 -21.60 -52.00 25.26
CA MET A 1 -20.39 -51.17 25.05
C MET A 1 -19.97 -50.97 23.59
N PRO A 2 -20.23 -51.85 22.58
CA PRO A 2 -19.72 -51.60 21.22
C PRO A 2 -20.46 -50.48 20.47
N ALA A 3 -21.78 -50.32 20.69
CA ALA A 3 -22.58 -49.29 20.01
C ALA A 3 -22.14 -47.86 20.37
N THR A 4 -21.80 -47.60 21.64
CA THR A 4 -21.33 -46.29 22.10
C THR A 4 -19.96 -45.93 21.52
N THR A 5 -19.06 -46.91 21.37
CA THR A 5 -17.74 -46.72 20.76
C THR A 5 -17.83 -46.44 19.26
N ILE A 6 -18.74 -47.13 18.55
CA ILE A 6 -19.01 -46.89 17.13
C ILE A 6 -19.61 -45.49 16.91
N ILE A 7 -20.58 -45.09 17.74
CA ILE A 7 -21.16 -43.73 17.71
C ILE A 7 -20.09 -42.67 17.98
N PHE A 8 -19.20 -42.91 18.95
CA PHE A 8 -18.09 -42.00 19.25
C PHE A 8 -17.13 -41.86 18.06
N LEU A 9 -16.71 -42.96 17.43
CA LEU A 9 -15.82 -42.93 16.27
C LEU A 9 -16.45 -42.21 15.05
N LEU A 10 -17.76 -42.41 14.83
CA LEU A 10 -18.51 -41.73 13.77
C LEU A 10 -18.59 -40.21 13.98
N VAL A 11 -18.51 -39.72 15.22
CA VAL A 11 -18.51 -38.28 15.54
C VAL A 11 -17.08 -37.71 15.63
N ALA A 12 -16.13 -38.50 16.13
CA ALA A 12 -14.74 -38.10 16.31
C ALA A 12 -14.03 -37.85 14.96
N LEU A 13 -14.27 -38.69 13.95
CA LEU A 13 -13.62 -38.54 12.64
C LEU A 13 -14.05 -37.24 11.92
N PRO A 14 -15.34 -36.89 11.80
CA PRO A 14 -15.77 -35.59 11.26
C PRO A 14 -15.25 -34.40 12.06
N ALA A 15 -15.26 -34.50 13.40
CA ALA A 15 -14.75 -33.44 14.27
C ALA A 15 -13.25 -33.19 14.04
N PHE A 16 -12.45 -34.26 13.96
CA PHE A 16 -11.02 -34.17 13.67
C PHE A 16 -10.75 -33.52 12.31
N LEU A 17 -11.48 -33.94 11.26
CA LEU A 17 -11.34 -33.35 9.93
C LEU A 17 -11.71 -31.86 9.90
N LEU A 18 -12.77 -31.47 10.62
CA LEU A 18 -13.17 -30.07 10.79
C LEU A 18 -12.06 -29.25 11.46
N PHE A 19 -11.51 -29.72 12.59
CA PHE A 19 -10.42 -29.03 13.27
C PHE A 19 -9.15 -28.94 12.42
N SER A 20 -8.77 -30.02 11.73
CA SER A 20 -7.59 -30.01 10.86
C SER A 20 -7.77 -29.05 9.67
N TRP A 21 -8.97 -28.99 9.08
CA TRP A 21 -9.29 -28.06 8.00
C TRP A 21 -9.25 -26.60 8.47
N VAL A 22 -9.83 -26.31 9.64
CA VAL A 22 -9.78 -24.97 10.26
C VAL A 22 -8.34 -24.59 10.60
N HIS A 23 -7.56 -25.49 11.19
CA HIS A 23 -6.17 -25.26 11.56
C HIS A 23 -5.32 -24.94 10.31
N ARG A 24 -5.36 -25.79 9.28
CA ARG A 24 -4.64 -25.56 8.01
C ARG A 24 -5.10 -24.28 7.32
N GLY A 25 -6.39 -23.98 7.32
CA GLY A 25 -6.95 -22.76 6.75
C GLY A 25 -6.44 -21.50 7.45
N SER A 26 -6.43 -21.50 8.78
CA SER A 26 -5.96 -20.37 9.58
C SER A 26 -4.44 -20.19 9.49
N VAL A 27 -3.65 -21.26 9.48
CA VAL A 27 -2.19 -21.19 9.29
C VAL A 27 -1.84 -20.63 7.90
N ARG A 28 -2.51 -21.07 6.83
CA ARG A 28 -2.32 -20.51 5.48
C ARG A 28 -2.66 -19.03 5.41
N ARG A 29 -3.74 -18.60 6.07
CA ARG A 29 -4.11 -17.17 6.16
C ARG A 29 -3.07 -16.37 6.94
N LEU A 30 -2.61 -16.88 8.09
CA LEU A 30 -1.54 -16.27 8.89
C LEU A 30 -0.26 -16.03 8.10
N VAL A 31 0.18 -17.01 7.31
CA VAL A 31 1.39 -16.90 6.46
C VAL A 31 1.18 -15.90 5.33
N ARG A 32 0.01 -15.89 4.68
CA ARG A 32 -0.30 -14.93 3.59
C ARG A 32 -0.43 -13.48 4.10
N ILE A 33 -0.80 -13.30 5.36
CA ILE A 33 -0.96 -11.99 6.02
C ILE A 33 0.39 -11.49 6.61
N GLU A 34 1.50 -12.22 6.48
CA GLU A 34 2.81 -11.68 6.84
C GLU A 34 3.05 -10.35 6.11
N GLY A 35 3.24 -9.29 6.91
CA GLY A 35 3.04 -7.89 6.52
C GLY A 35 3.87 -7.38 5.35
N GLY A 36 4.80 -8.19 4.82
CA GLY A 36 5.59 -7.85 3.65
C GLY A 36 4.77 -7.62 2.38
N THR A 37 3.60 -8.27 2.21
CA THR A 37 2.76 -8.04 1.02
C THR A 37 1.98 -6.73 1.08
N VAL A 38 1.45 -6.38 2.25
CA VAL A 38 0.72 -5.12 2.47
C VAL A 38 1.69 -3.94 2.47
N ASP A 39 2.82 -4.05 3.17
CA ASP A 39 3.85 -3.00 3.14
C ASP A 39 4.41 -2.83 1.72
N ALA A 40 4.68 -3.90 0.95
CA ALA A 40 5.16 -3.76 -0.42
C ALA A 40 4.15 -3.10 -1.36
N MET A 41 2.86 -3.42 -1.22
CA MET A 41 1.79 -2.80 -2.02
C MET A 41 1.65 -1.32 -1.66
N LEU A 42 1.65 -0.98 -0.37
CA LEU A 42 1.62 0.40 0.11
C LEU A 42 2.84 1.20 -0.36
N LEU A 43 4.02 0.58 -0.37
CA LEU A 43 5.27 1.23 -0.81
C LEU A 43 5.32 1.43 -2.33
N ALA A 44 4.67 0.56 -3.09
CA ALA A 44 4.50 0.76 -4.53
C ALA A 44 3.52 1.90 -4.82
N GLU A 45 2.37 1.93 -4.13
CA GLU A 45 1.38 3.00 -4.25
C GLU A 45 1.95 4.36 -3.85
N SER A 46 2.72 4.42 -2.76
CA SER A 46 3.36 5.66 -2.31
C SER A 46 4.36 6.20 -3.33
N ARG A 47 5.20 5.32 -3.90
CA ARG A 47 6.18 5.71 -4.92
C ARG A 47 5.50 6.19 -6.20
N GLN A 48 4.38 5.58 -6.58
CA GLN A 48 3.62 5.99 -7.75
C GLN A 48 3.08 7.41 -7.57
N GLN A 49 2.43 7.70 -6.43
CA GLN A 49 1.88 9.03 -6.18
C GLN A 49 2.97 10.10 -5.98
N GLU A 50 4.08 9.79 -5.30
CA GLU A 50 5.21 10.72 -5.21
C GLU A 50 5.78 11.08 -6.59
N ASN A 51 5.87 10.09 -7.50
CA ASN A 51 6.31 10.33 -8.86
C ASN A 51 5.30 11.18 -9.64
N GLU A 52 4.00 10.94 -9.49
CA GLU A 52 2.94 11.75 -10.12
C GLU A 52 3.02 13.22 -9.67
N ILE A 53 3.15 13.48 -8.37
CA ILE A 53 3.34 14.84 -7.81
C ILE A 53 4.59 15.50 -8.42
N ARG A 54 5.71 14.76 -8.49
CA ARG A 54 6.96 15.28 -9.04
C ARG A 54 6.85 15.58 -10.53
N GLU A 55 6.21 14.71 -11.30
CA GLU A 55 6.00 14.92 -12.72
C GLU A 55 5.11 16.13 -13.01
N GLU A 56 4.03 16.31 -12.24
CA GLU A 56 3.17 17.50 -12.34
C GLU A 56 3.96 18.78 -12.07
N ALA A 57 4.73 18.82 -10.97
CA ALA A 57 5.56 19.97 -10.64
C ALA A 57 6.59 20.29 -11.74
N ILE A 58 7.24 19.27 -12.30
CA ILE A 58 8.19 19.45 -13.41
C ILE A 58 7.47 19.98 -14.66
N ARG A 59 6.30 19.44 -15.00
CA ARG A 59 5.51 19.91 -16.15
C ARG A 59 5.09 21.37 -15.98
N GLU A 60 4.63 21.75 -14.79
CA GLU A 60 4.25 23.14 -14.48
C GLU A 60 5.44 24.10 -14.55
N LYS A 61 6.58 23.72 -13.96
CA LYS A 61 7.81 24.52 -14.04
C LYS A 61 8.28 24.71 -15.48
N LEU A 62 8.30 23.64 -16.28
CA LEU A 62 8.65 23.70 -17.69
C LEU A 62 7.68 24.58 -18.49
N ALA A 63 6.38 24.53 -18.18
CA ALA A 63 5.40 25.40 -18.81
C ALA A 63 5.63 26.88 -18.45
N ALA A 64 5.91 27.18 -17.18
CA ALA A 64 6.23 28.54 -16.73
C ALA A 64 7.51 29.09 -17.37
N VAL A 65 8.56 28.27 -17.47
CA VAL A 65 9.82 28.63 -18.16
C VAL A 65 9.55 28.93 -19.64
N ARG A 66 8.83 28.04 -20.34
CA ARG A 66 8.48 28.25 -21.77
C ARG A 66 7.62 29.50 -21.99
N GLU A 67 6.74 29.81 -21.04
CA GLU A 67 5.95 31.05 -21.08
C GLU A 67 6.85 32.28 -20.92
N CYS A 68 7.79 32.26 -19.98
CA CYS A 68 8.77 33.32 -19.78
C CYS A 68 9.68 33.49 -21.01
N GLU A 69 10.24 32.39 -21.53
CA GLU A 69 11.04 32.38 -22.76
C GLU A 69 10.27 32.99 -23.94
N ARG A 70 8.99 32.65 -24.10
CA ARG A 70 8.15 33.20 -25.15
C ARG A 70 7.93 34.70 -24.99
N ARG A 71 7.86 35.23 -23.78
CA ARG A 71 7.74 36.68 -23.52
C ARG A 71 9.04 37.41 -23.82
N VAL A 72 10.18 36.89 -23.34
CA VAL A 72 11.50 37.53 -23.47
C VAL A 72 12.04 37.44 -24.90
N TYR A 73 11.97 36.27 -25.54
CA TYR A 73 12.59 36.00 -26.83
C TYR A 73 11.60 35.90 -28.00
N GLY A 74 10.29 35.84 -27.73
CA GLY A 74 9.27 35.58 -28.76
C GLY A 74 9.12 34.09 -29.08
N LYS A 75 8.50 33.74 -30.21
CA LYS A 75 8.36 32.34 -30.62
C LYS A 75 9.73 31.74 -30.97
N VAL A 76 10.15 30.72 -30.23
CA VAL A 76 11.44 30.02 -30.43
C VAL A 76 11.30 28.79 -31.35
N THR A 77 10.09 28.24 -31.52
CA THR A 77 9.83 27.04 -32.35
C THR A 77 8.58 27.19 -33.23
N GLY A 78 8.58 26.52 -34.40
CA GLY A 78 7.46 26.49 -35.36
C GLY A 78 7.54 27.53 -36.50
N LYS A 79 6.49 27.62 -37.34
CA LYS A 79 6.39 28.64 -38.40
C LYS A 79 6.33 30.04 -37.75
N GLY A 80 7.26 30.92 -38.13
CA GLY A 80 7.45 32.24 -37.53
C GLY A 80 8.35 32.26 -36.29
N ALA A 81 9.14 31.21 -36.04
CA ALA A 81 10.15 31.21 -35.00
C ALA A 81 11.30 32.17 -35.33
N ARG A 82 11.70 32.99 -34.35
CA ARG A 82 12.88 33.87 -34.46
C ARG A 82 14.17 33.05 -34.48
N ARG A 83 15.18 33.54 -35.19
CA ARG A 83 16.51 32.91 -35.17
C ARG A 83 17.16 33.13 -33.79
N PRO A 84 17.92 32.14 -33.27
CA PRO A 84 18.61 32.26 -31.97
C PRO A 84 19.59 33.45 -31.87
N SER A 85 20.00 34.00 -33.01
CA SER A 85 20.91 35.14 -33.14
C SER A 85 20.21 36.52 -33.05
N GLU A 86 18.88 36.57 -32.96
CA GLU A 86 18.13 37.82 -32.81
C GLU A 86 18.06 38.23 -31.33
N LEU A 87 18.24 39.54 -31.06
CA LEU A 87 18.15 40.11 -29.72
C LEU A 87 16.77 39.87 -29.09
N ALA A 88 16.72 39.85 -27.75
CA ALA A 88 15.49 39.76 -26.97
C ALA A 88 14.44 40.78 -27.46
N VAL A 89 13.16 40.41 -27.39
CA VAL A 89 12.04 41.29 -27.74
C VAL A 89 11.89 42.39 -26.68
N MET A 90 12.23 42.07 -25.44
CA MET A 90 12.13 42.94 -24.29
C MET A 90 13.48 43.59 -23.98
N ASP A 91 13.45 44.79 -23.43
CA ASP A 91 14.63 45.47 -22.91
C ASP A 91 15.19 44.76 -21.66
N LEU A 92 16.43 45.11 -21.29
CA LEU A 92 17.16 44.43 -20.21
C LEU A 92 16.41 44.53 -18.87
N ASP A 93 15.86 45.70 -18.55
CA ASP A 93 15.10 45.91 -17.31
C ASP A 93 13.80 45.10 -17.30
N GLU A 94 13.03 45.11 -18.39
CA GLU A 94 11.78 44.34 -18.48
C GLU A 94 12.02 42.82 -18.45
N SER A 95 13.13 42.36 -19.05
CA SER A 95 13.51 40.94 -19.02
C SER A 95 13.97 40.49 -17.63
N THR A 96 14.67 41.35 -16.87
CA THR A 96 14.98 41.04 -15.46
C THR A 96 13.71 40.91 -14.60
N GLU A 97 12.71 41.77 -14.81
CA GLU A 97 11.43 41.70 -14.12
C GLU A 97 10.62 40.45 -14.51
N ALA A 98 10.70 40.03 -15.77
CA ALA A 98 10.07 38.80 -16.24
C ALA A 98 10.71 37.55 -15.62
N VAL A 99 12.04 37.55 -15.43
CA VAL A 99 12.77 36.47 -14.74
C VAL A 99 12.47 36.47 -13.25
N ALA A 100 12.37 37.63 -12.61
CA ALA A 100 11.98 37.73 -11.19
C ALA A 100 10.57 37.14 -10.95
N ARG A 101 9.60 37.49 -11.80
CA ARG A 101 8.25 36.89 -11.76
C ARG A 101 8.24 35.38 -12.04
N LEU A 102 9.15 34.88 -12.87
CA LEU A 102 9.32 33.44 -13.07
C LEU A 102 9.86 32.78 -11.80
N ALA A 103 10.86 33.38 -11.14
CA ALA A 103 11.43 32.85 -9.91
C ALA A 103 10.37 32.75 -8.80
N GLU A 104 9.58 33.80 -8.59
CA GLU A 104 8.45 33.79 -7.64
C GLU A 104 7.43 32.70 -7.98
N ARG A 105 7.11 32.52 -9.28
CA ARG A 105 6.15 31.50 -9.70
C ARG A 105 6.69 30.08 -9.51
N VAL A 106 7.98 29.86 -9.72
CA VAL A 106 8.64 28.57 -9.46
C VAL A 106 8.65 28.26 -7.97
N GLU A 107 8.97 29.25 -7.14
CA GLU A 107 8.94 29.12 -5.68
C GLU A 107 7.52 28.82 -5.16
N ALA A 108 6.51 29.49 -5.71
CA ALA A 108 5.12 29.21 -5.40
C ALA A 108 4.65 27.81 -5.86
N ILE A 109 5.27 27.23 -6.90
CA ILE A 109 5.02 25.84 -7.31
C ILE A 109 5.71 24.88 -6.32
N ASP A 110 6.92 25.19 -5.89
CA ASP A 110 7.65 24.38 -4.90
C ASP A 110 6.92 24.30 -3.57
N LEU A 111 6.49 25.45 -3.03
CA LEU A 111 5.69 25.51 -1.80
C LEU A 111 4.42 24.65 -1.90
N ARG A 112 3.65 24.78 -2.99
CA ARG A 112 2.43 23.97 -3.20
C ARG A 112 2.72 22.49 -3.35
N THR A 113 3.86 22.14 -3.95
CA THR A 113 4.29 20.75 -4.11
C THR A 113 4.66 20.14 -2.76
N GLU A 114 5.34 20.92 -1.91
CA GLU A 114 5.71 20.52 -0.55
C GLU A 114 4.47 20.35 0.35
N GLU A 115 3.54 21.31 0.30
CA GLU A 115 2.24 21.20 1.00
C GLU A 115 1.47 19.93 0.59
N ARG A 116 1.34 19.68 -0.72
CA ARG A 116 0.70 18.44 -1.22
C ARG A 116 1.41 17.18 -0.76
N ARG A 117 2.75 17.22 -0.70
CA ARG A 117 3.55 16.07 -0.23
C ARG A 117 3.30 15.81 1.25
N GLU A 118 3.27 16.86 2.08
CA GLU A 118 2.95 16.72 3.50
C GLU A 118 1.52 16.22 3.73
N GLU A 119 0.54 16.75 3.00
CA GLU A 119 -0.85 16.30 3.07
C GLU A 119 -0.99 14.83 2.65
N PHE A 120 -0.34 14.45 1.55
CA PHE A 120 -0.28 13.06 1.12
C PHE A 120 0.35 12.18 2.20
N GLN A 121 1.47 12.58 2.78
CA GLN A 121 2.15 11.78 3.79
C GLN A 121 1.32 11.61 5.05
N ARG A 122 0.66 12.68 5.53
CA ARG A 122 -0.26 12.60 6.69
C ARG A 122 -1.45 11.66 6.41
N THR A 123 -2.07 11.78 5.24
CA THR A 123 -3.22 10.94 4.86
C THR A 123 -2.81 9.48 4.62
N PHE A 124 -1.63 9.25 4.05
CA PHE A 124 -1.07 7.94 3.83
C PHE A 124 -0.71 7.25 5.15
N ASP A 125 -0.05 7.95 6.08
CA ASP A 125 0.30 7.41 7.39
C ASP A 125 -0.96 7.04 8.19
N ALA A 126 -2.00 7.87 8.16
CA ALA A 126 -3.30 7.56 8.77
C ALA A 126 -3.94 6.29 8.16
N ARG A 127 -3.99 6.19 6.83
CA ARG A 127 -4.52 4.99 6.14
C ARG A 127 -3.68 3.74 6.43
N ARG A 128 -2.36 3.89 6.47
CA ARG A 128 -1.43 2.79 6.78
C ARG A 128 -1.69 2.27 8.19
N GLU A 129 -1.88 3.15 9.16
CA GLU A 129 -2.20 2.75 10.53
C GLU A 129 -3.54 2.01 10.62
N GLU A 130 -4.58 2.49 9.93
CA GLU A 130 -5.87 1.80 9.84
C GLU A 130 -5.75 0.40 9.23
N LEU A 131 -5.06 0.28 8.10
CA LEU A 131 -4.84 -1.00 7.42
C LEU A 131 -4.03 -1.97 8.28
N LEU A 132 -2.95 -1.49 8.91
CA LEU A 132 -2.16 -2.28 9.84
C LEU A 132 -2.98 -2.71 11.06
N ALA A 133 -3.90 -1.87 11.56
CA ALA A 133 -4.79 -2.23 12.65
C ALA A 133 -5.77 -3.35 12.25
N VAL A 134 -6.35 -3.29 11.05
CA VAL A 134 -7.21 -4.36 10.52
C VAL A 134 -6.44 -5.66 10.35
N VAL A 135 -5.24 -5.59 9.76
CA VAL A 135 -4.35 -6.74 9.59
C VAL A 135 -3.96 -7.36 10.93
N ARG A 136 -3.60 -6.55 11.93
CA ARG A 136 -3.28 -7.03 13.29
C ARG A 136 -4.48 -7.73 13.93
N ARG A 137 -5.69 -7.15 13.84
CA ARG A 137 -6.91 -7.80 14.37
C ARG A 137 -7.19 -9.14 13.67
N GLY A 138 -7.06 -9.19 12.35
CA GLY A 138 -7.19 -10.41 11.57
C GLY A 138 -6.17 -11.47 11.99
N LYS A 139 -4.91 -11.09 12.15
CA LYS A 139 -3.82 -11.97 12.60
C LYS A 139 -4.08 -12.55 13.99
N THR A 140 -4.52 -11.72 14.95
CA THR A 140 -4.86 -12.18 16.30
C THR A 140 -6.01 -13.18 16.28
N ARG A 141 -7.06 -12.89 15.51
CA ARG A 141 -8.21 -13.78 15.34
C ARG A 141 -7.80 -15.13 14.73
N ASP A 142 -7.05 -15.12 13.63
CA ASP A 142 -6.59 -16.35 12.98
C ASP A 142 -5.63 -17.15 13.87
N ARG A 143 -4.82 -16.49 14.70
CA ARG A 143 -3.97 -17.15 15.70
C ARG A 143 -4.79 -17.85 16.78
N ILE A 144 -5.85 -17.21 17.29
CA ILE A 144 -6.77 -17.83 18.23
C ILE A 144 -7.42 -19.06 17.60
N PHE A 145 -7.95 -18.94 16.37
CA PHE A 145 -8.55 -20.08 15.65
C PHE A 145 -7.55 -21.21 15.39
N ALA A 146 -6.29 -20.89 15.06
CA ALA A 146 -5.27 -21.91 14.85
C ALA A 146 -4.95 -22.67 16.14
N VAL A 147 -4.82 -21.95 17.27
CA VAL A 147 -4.56 -22.54 18.59
C VAL A 147 -5.75 -23.36 19.07
N THR A 148 -6.98 -22.84 19.00
CA THR A 148 -8.17 -23.57 19.44
C THR A 148 -8.42 -24.81 18.58
N ALA A 149 -8.21 -24.72 17.27
CA ALA A 149 -8.32 -25.87 16.39
C ALA A 149 -7.26 -26.94 16.70
N TRP A 150 -6.02 -26.54 16.99
CA TRP A 150 -4.95 -27.48 17.37
C TRP A 150 -5.22 -28.17 18.72
N VAL A 151 -5.71 -27.42 19.71
CA VAL A 151 -6.13 -27.98 21.01
C VAL A 151 -7.29 -28.96 20.81
N GLY A 152 -8.29 -28.59 20.00
CA GLY A 152 -9.43 -29.45 19.67
C GLY A 152 -9.01 -30.73 18.95
N GLU A 153 -8.12 -30.63 17.96
CA GLU A 153 -7.55 -31.77 17.23
C GLU A 153 -6.83 -32.73 18.18
N THR A 154 -5.99 -32.18 19.07
CA THR A 154 -5.25 -32.96 20.07
C THR A 154 -6.20 -33.64 21.06
N TRP A 155 -7.24 -32.94 21.51
CA TRP A 155 -8.21 -33.48 22.46
C TRP A 155 -9.05 -34.62 21.88
N VAL A 156 -9.52 -34.48 20.64
CA VAL A 156 -10.22 -35.55 19.92
C VAL A 156 -9.32 -36.77 19.79
N LEU A 157 -8.05 -36.58 19.43
CA LEU A 157 -7.09 -37.67 19.27
C LEU A 157 -6.83 -38.39 20.60
N VAL A 158 -6.63 -37.66 21.70
CA VAL A 158 -6.47 -38.23 23.05
C VAL A 158 -7.71 -39.02 23.47
N LEU A 159 -8.92 -38.48 23.25
CA LEU A 159 -10.17 -39.18 23.57
C LEU A 159 -10.35 -40.45 22.72
N THR A 160 -10.03 -40.39 21.42
CA THR A 160 -10.08 -41.57 20.55
C THR A 160 -9.13 -42.66 21.02
N VAL A 161 -7.88 -42.31 21.38
CA VAL A 161 -6.90 -43.26 21.92
C VAL A 161 -7.38 -43.84 23.25
N TYR A 162 -7.92 -43.02 24.15
CA TYR A 162 -8.46 -43.47 25.43
C TYR A 162 -9.62 -44.45 25.26
N VAL A 163 -10.60 -44.12 24.42
CA VAL A 163 -11.76 -44.99 24.15
C VAL A 163 -11.31 -46.32 23.52
N LEU A 164 -10.38 -46.28 22.55
CA LEU A 164 -9.81 -47.50 21.97
C LEU A 164 -9.07 -48.32 23.02
N TYR A 165 -8.23 -47.71 23.86
CA TYR A 165 -7.52 -48.39 24.94
C TYR A 165 -8.51 -49.09 25.89
N THR A 166 -9.55 -48.39 26.37
CA THR A 166 -10.57 -48.98 27.26
C THR A 166 -11.44 -50.06 26.62
N PHE A 167 -11.48 -50.12 25.28
CA PHE A 167 -12.23 -51.14 24.56
C PHE A 167 -11.39 -52.41 24.32
N PHE A 168 -10.07 -52.27 24.20
CA PHE A 168 -9.14 -53.36 23.93
C PHE A 168 -8.39 -53.86 25.18
N ALA A 169 -8.37 -53.09 26.26
CA ALA A 169 -7.85 -53.48 27.59
C ALA A 169 -8.93 -54.19 28.41
#